data_AF-A0A135L2W2-F1
#
_entry.id   AF-A0A135L2W2-F1
#
_cell.length_a   1.000
_cell.length_b   1.000
_cell.length_c   1.000
_cell.angle_alpha   90.00
_cell.angle_beta   90.00
_cell.angle_gamma   90.00
#
_symmetry.space_group_name_H-M   'P 1'
#
loop_
_entity.id
_entity.type
_entity.pdbx_description
1 polymer ?
#
loop_
_entity_poly.entity_id
_entity_poly.type
_entity_poly.pdbx_seq_one_letter_code
_entity_poly.pdbx_strand_id
1 'polypeptide(L)'
;MNNYLTNVDNYFHGISDAMNEFYNMNGYKWSTGIYGSKSVVEYMHNRWGVTKEWQTIAWSSGNYYTGSEIYQYETDIPNYLGVFSSPVDKNGSNTTSRGRFTSLS
;
A
#
# COMPACT_ATOMS: atom_id res chain seq x y z
N MET A 1 -10.11 12.85 17.98
CA MET A 1 -9.78 12.25 16.67
C MET A 1 -8.34 12.66 16.35
N ASN A 2 -7.29 12.07 16.97
CA ASN A 2 -5.90 12.52 16.74
C ASN A 2 -4.76 11.65 17.35
N ASN A 3 -4.95 10.36 17.65
CA ASN A 3 -3.84 9.50 18.14
C ASN A 3 -3.42 8.43 17.11
N TYR A 4 -4.38 7.89 16.35
CA TYR A 4 -4.10 6.84 15.37
C TYR A 4 -3.26 7.33 14.18
N LEU A 5 -3.53 8.52 13.65
CA LEU A 5 -2.73 9.06 12.54
C LEU A 5 -1.31 9.42 12.97
N THR A 6 -1.12 9.89 14.21
CA THR A 6 0.23 10.12 14.78
C THR A 6 1.03 8.83 14.86
N ASN A 7 0.40 7.71 15.24
CA ASN A 7 1.10 6.43 15.26
C ASN A 7 1.46 5.93 13.85
N VAL A 8 0.59 6.15 12.87
CA VAL A 8 0.90 5.86 11.45
C VAL A 8 2.08 6.74 10.98
N ASP A 9 2.04 8.02 11.30
CA ASP A 9 3.08 8.99 10.95
C ASP A 9 4.44 8.58 11.53
N ASN A 10 4.49 8.29 12.84
CA ASN A 10 5.70 7.83 13.53
C ASN A 10 6.24 6.51 12.95
N TYR A 11 5.36 5.57 12.61
CA TYR A 11 5.75 4.31 12.02
C TYR A 11 6.41 4.50 10.65
N PHE A 12 5.78 5.30 9.78
CA PHE A 12 6.32 5.57 8.44
C PHE A 12 7.55 6.49 8.46
N HIS A 13 7.67 7.38 9.44
CA HIS A 13 8.91 8.12 9.69
C HIS A 13 10.08 7.16 9.95
N GLY A 14 9.90 6.19 10.86
CA GLY A 14 10.91 5.17 11.14
C GLY A 14 11.25 4.28 9.94
N ILE A 15 10.25 3.93 9.11
CA ILE A 15 10.51 3.25 7.82
C ILE A 15 11.37 4.14 6.91
N SER A 16 11.03 5.42 6.81
CA SER A 16 11.79 6.37 5.97
C SER A 16 13.25 6.42 6.38
N ASP A 17 13.52 6.51 7.69
CA ASP A 17 14.88 6.52 8.25
C ASP A 17 15.62 5.23 7.90
N ALA A 18 15.02 4.06 8.17
CA ALA A 18 15.61 2.76 7.87
C ALA A 18 15.88 2.58 6.36
N MET A 19 14.98 3.05 5.50
CA MET A 19 15.14 2.99 4.05
C MET A 19 16.25 3.92 3.53
N ASN A 20 16.42 5.08 4.15
CA ASN A 20 17.52 5.99 3.84
C ASN A 20 18.86 5.45 4.32
N GLU A 21 18.92 4.85 5.51
CA GLU A 21 20.11 4.15 6.01
C GLU A 21 20.50 3.00 5.08
N PHE A 22 19.53 2.16 4.68
CA PHE A 22 19.75 1.08 3.72
C PHE A 22 20.32 1.61 2.40
N TYR A 23 19.78 2.70 1.87
CA TYR A 23 20.30 3.34 0.66
C TYR A 23 21.74 3.81 0.83
N ASN A 24 22.07 4.46 1.94
CA ASN A 24 23.43 4.94 2.21
C ASN A 24 24.45 3.78 2.30
N MET A 25 24.03 2.62 2.81
CA MET A 25 24.89 1.44 2.91
C MET A 25 25.05 0.66 1.60
N ASN A 26 24.01 0.63 0.75
CA ASN A 26 23.94 -0.30 -0.38
C ASN A 26 23.91 0.39 -1.75
N GLY A 27 23.65 1.69 -1.81
CA GLY A 27 23.59 2.47 -3.05
C GLY A 27 22.31 2.31 -3.89
N TYR A 28 21.31 1.55 -3.42
CA TYR A 28 20.02 1.41 -4.10
C TYR A 28 18.83 1.56 -3.14
N LYS A 29 17.69 2.00 -3.69
CA LYS A 29 16.51 2.41 -2.91
C LYS A 29 15.30 1.59 -3.30
N TRP A 30 14.55 1.10 -2.31
CA TRP A 30 13.24 0.51 -2.52
C TRP A 30 12.14 1.57 -2.44
N SER A 31 11.05 1.35 -3.18
CA SER A 31 9.84 2.15 -3.01
C SER A 31 9.13 1.74 -1.72
N THR A 32 8.63 2.72 -0.96
CA THR A 32 7.79 2.45 0.20
C THR A 32 6.34 2.52 -0.22
N GLY A 33 5.58 1.47 0.08
CA GLY A 33 4.14 1.41 -0.18
C GLY A 33 3.32 1.44 1.10
N ILE A 34 2.07 1.90 0.98
CA ILE A 34 1.07 1.83 2.06
C ILE A 34 -0.15 1.02 1.62
N TYR A 35 -0.67 0.22 2.55
CA TYR A 35 -1.99 -0.41 2.44
C TYR A 35 -2.88 0.04 3.60
N GLY A 36 -4.07 0.55 3.31
CA GLY A 36 -4.97 1.05 4.35
C GLY A 36 -6.32 1.54 3.86
N SER A 37 -7.15 2.03 4.79
CA SER A 37 -8.43 2.66 4.45
C SER A 37 -8.21 3.93 3.64
N LYS A 38 -9.24 4.40 2.92
CA LYS A 38 -9.21 5.65 2.13
C LYS A 38 -8.56 6.79 2.92
N SER A 39 -9.05 7.04 4.14
CA SER A 39 -8.58 8.15 4.98
C SER A 39 -7.09 8.06 5.35
N VAL A 40 -6.57 6.85 5.55
CA VAL A 40 -5.17 6.64 5.91
C VAL A 40 -4.27 6.78 4.69
N VAL A 41 -4.65 6.17 3.57
CA VAL A 41 -3.90 6.27 2.30
C VAL A 41 -3.86 7.73 1.84
N GLU A 42 -4.99 8.42 1.85
CA GLU A 42 -5.09 9.84 1.48
C GLU A 42 -4.27 10.74 2.43
N TYR A 43 -4.27 10.45 3.74
CA TYR A 43 -3.41 11.18 4.70
C TYR A 43 -1.92 10.98 4.41
N MET A 44 -1.52 9.77 4.04
CA MET A 44 -0.12 9.38 3.83
C MET A 44 0.42 9.70 2.44
N HIS A 45 -0.42 10.17 1.52
CA HIS A 45 -0.02 10.53 0.17
C HIS A 45 1.18 11.49 0.17
N ASN A 46 2.28 11.09 -0.49
CA ASN A 46 3.57 11.79 -0.54
C ASN A 46 4.24 12.09 0.82
N ARG A 47 3.81 11.45 1.92
CA ARG A 47 4.48 11.58 3.22
C ARG A 47 5.53 10.50 3.40
N TRP A 48 6.62 10.84 4.09
CA TRP A 48 7.65 9.88 4.52
C TRP A 48 8.24 8.99 3.41
N GLY A 49 8.20 9.46 2.17
CA GLY A 49 8.71 8.71 1.01
C GLY A 49 7.80 7.56 0.54
N VAL A 50 6.52 7.55 0.96
CA VAL A 50 5.51 6.67 0.39
C VAL A 50 5.27 7.06 -1.07
N THR A 51 5.44 6.10 -1.99
CA THR A 51 5.32 6.30 -3.44
C THR A 51 4.40 5.26 -4.10
N LYS A 52 3.82 4.36 -3.31
CA LYS A 52 2.90 3.31 -3.75
C LYS A 52 1.75 3.19 -2.77
N GLU A 53 0.53 3.08 -3.29
CA GLU A 53 -0.68 3.20 -2.51
C GLU A 53 -1.68 2.12 -2.91
N TRP A 54 -2.12 1.37 -1.90
CA TRP A 54 -3.13 0.35 -2.02
C TRP A 54 -4.25 0.62 -1.03
N GLN A 55 -5.46 0.91 -1.53
CA GLN A 55 -6.62 1.12 -0.67
C GLN A 55 -7.37 -0.19 -0.40
N THR A 56 -7.84 -0.41 0.85
CA THR A 56 -8.86 -1.43 1.15
C THR A 56 -10.29 -0.90 1.05
N ILE A 57 -11.25 -1.74 0.67
CA ILE A 57 -12.69 -1.43 0.81
C ILE A 57 -13.12 -1.40 2.27
N ALA A 58 -12.45 -2.18 3.13
CA ALA A 58 -12.73 -2.22 4.55
C ALA A 58 -12.47 -0.85 5.17
N TRP A 59 -13.40 -0.39 6.01
CA TRP A 59 -13.32 0.91 6.69
C TRP A 59 -13.22 2.14 5.75
N SER A 60 -13.50 1.98 4.45
CA SER A 60 -13.54 3.08 3.47
C SER A 60 -14.96 3.57 3.17
N SER A 61 -15.98 2.97 3.80
CA SER A 61 -17.40 3.34 3.64
C SER A 61 -17.86 3.40 2.19
N GLY A 62 -17.36 2.49 1.34
CA GLY A 62 -17.67 2.45 -0.09
C GLY A 62 -16.97 3.50 -0.95
N ASN A 63 -16.13 4.37 -0.36
CA ASN A 63 -15.42 5.42 -1.08
C ASN A 63 -14.08 4.93 -1.63
N TYR A 64 -13.68 5.47 -2.78
CA TYR A 64 -12.39 5.21 -3.40
C TYR A 64 -11.54 6.48 -3.45
N TYR A 65 -10.26 6.33 -3.17
CA TYR A 65 -9.21 7.32 -3.37
C TYR A 65 -8.62 7.12 -4.76
N THR A 66 -8.85 8.08 -5.64
CA THR A 66 -8.38 8.01 -7.03
C THR A 66 -6.86 8.09 -7.17
N GLY A 67 -6.15 8.55 -6.14
CA GLY A 67 -4.68 8.56 -6.11
C GLY A 67 -4.06 7.17 -5.92
N SER A 68 -4.81 6.20 -5.37
CA SER A 68 -4.28 4.85 -5.13
C SER A 68 -4.02 4.10 -6.43
N GLU A 69 -2.87 3.44 -6.53
CA GLU A 69 -2.55 2.59 -7.69
C GLU A 69 -3.31 1.27 -7.68
N ILE A 70 -3.57 0.72 -6.49
CA ILE A 70 -4.28 -0.53 -6.27
C ILE A 70 -5.48 -0.28 -5.34
N TYR A 71 -6.61 -0.92 -5.59
CA TYR A 71 -7.76 -0.89 -4.68
C TYR A 71 -8.35 -2.29 -4.51
N GLN A 72 -8.53 -2.72 -3.27
CA GLN A 72 -9.30 -3.91 -2.92
C GLN A 72 -10.78 -3.56 -2.99
N TYR A 73 -11.58 -4.34 -3.71
CA TYR A 73 -13.03 -4.10 -3.84
C TYR A 73 -13.89 -5.27 -3.35
N GLU A 74 -13.28 -6.43 -3.08
CA GLU A 74 -13.97 -7.60 -2.54
C GLU A 74 -12.99 -8.42 -1.69
N THR A 75 -13.45 -8.96 -0.56
CA THR A 75 -12.62 -9.68 0.41
C THR A 75 -13.16 -11.09 0.64
N ASP A 76 -12.28 -12.03 0.94
CA ASP A 76 -12.61 -13.38 1.40
C ASP A 76 -13.55 -14.15 0.43
N ILE A 77 -13.25 -14.10 -0.86
CA ILE A 77 -14.03 -14.81 -1.87
C ILE A 77 -13.45 -16.20 -2.17
N PRO A 78 -14.28 -17.15 -2.62
CA PRO A 78 -13.77 -18.45 -3.07
C PRO A 78 -12.72 -18.29 -4.18
N ASN A 79 -11.66 -19.07 -4.10
CA ASN A 79 -10.64 -19.09 -5.12
C ASN A 79 -11.07 -19.96 -6.31
N TYR A 80 -11.50 -19.32 -7.39
CA TYR A 80 -11.94 -20.00 -8.60
C TYR A 80 -10.80 -20.37 -9.56
N LEU A 81 -9.54 -20.05 -9.23
CA LEU A 81 -8.38 -20.37 -10.07
C LEU A 81 -7.92 -21.82 -9.93
N GLY A 82 -8.46 -22.58 -8.97
CA GLY A 82 -8.17 -24.01 -8.80
C GLY A 82 -6.73 -24.33 -8.36
N VAL A 83 -5.90 -23.32 -8.10
CA VAL A 83 -4.50 -23.50 -7.70
C VAL A 83 -4.37 -23.74 -6.18
N PHE A 84 -5.28 -23.15 -5.39
CA PHE A 84 -5.30 -23.30 -3.93
C PHE A 84 -6.74 -23.31 -3.42
N SER A 85 -6.98 -23.99 -2.30
CA SER A 85 -8.29 -24.04 -1.62
C SER A 85 -8.58 -22.82 -0.74
N SER A 86 -7.59 -21.98 -0.47
CA SER A 86 -7.74 -20.81 0.39
C SER A 86 -8.51 -19.68 -0.30
N PRO A 87 -9.39 -18.95 0.41
CA PRO A 87 -10.02 -17.73 -0.09
C PRO A 87 -9.00 -16.69 -0.57
N VAL A 88 -9.45 -15.80 -1.44
CA VAL A 88 -8.65 -14.70 -2.01
C VAL A 88 -9.40 -13.39 -1.94
N ASP A 89 -8.68 -12.28 -2.05
CA ASP A 89 -9.28 -10.94 -2.19
C ASP A 89 -9.20 -10.46 -3.64
N LYS A 90 -10.23 -9.75 -4.09
CA LYS A 90 -10.20 -9.10 -5.40
C LYS A 90 -9.65 -7.68 -5.31
N ASN A 91 -8.65 -7.43 -6.14
CA ASN A 91 -7.99 -6.14 -6.26
C ASN A 91 -8.04 -5.64 -7.71
N GLY A 92 -8.36 -4.37 -7.87
CA GLY A 92 -8.26 -3.63 -9.11
C GLY A 92 -7.03 -2.73 -9.11
N SER A 93 -6.75 -2.14 -10.27
CA SER A 93 -5.56 -1.32 -10.47
C SER A 93 -5.91 -0.11 -11.33
N ASN A 94 -5.56 1.09 -10.86
CA ASN A 94 -5.81 2.34 -11.59
C ASN A 94 -4.67 2.70 -12.55
N THR A 95 -3.50 2.06 -12.42
CA THR A 95 -2.31 2.32 -13.25
C THR A 95 -1.52 1.06 -13.54
N THR A 96 -0.62 1.11 -14.53
CA THR A 96 0.39 0.07 -14.78
C THR A 96 1.60 0.19 -13.86
N SER A 97 1.84 1.37 -13.26
CA SER A 97 2.96 1.66 -12.34
C SER A 97 2.61 1.36 -10.87
N ARG A 98 2.20 0.13 -10.59
CA ARG A 98 1.64 -0.30 -9.29
C ARG A 98 2.62 -1.03 -8.36
N GLY A 99 3.93 -0.84 -8.56
CA GLY A 99 4.95 -1.52 -7.76
C GLY A 99 5.15 -2.99 -8.14
N ARG A 100 4.82 -3.36 -9.39
CA ARG A 100 5.17 -4.69 -9.91
C ARG A 100 6.68 -4.86 -9.89
N PHE A 101 7.17 -6.01 -9.43
CA PHE A 101 8.55 -6.39 -9.68
C PHE A 101 8.73 -6.54 -11.19
N THR A 102 9.59 -5.72 -11.77
CA THR A 102 10.16 -6.00 -13.09
C THR A 102 11.23 -7.05 -12.90
N SER A 103 11.43 -7.93 -13.89
CA SER A 103 12.43 -9.01 -13.85
C SER A 103 13.73 -8.54 -13.19
N LEU A 104 14.27 -9.36 -12.29
CA LEU A 104 15.59 -9.15 -11.68
C LEU A 104 16.60 -9.01 -12.83
N SER A 105 17.13 -7.80 -13.00
CA SER A 105 18.27 -7.51 -13.88
C SER A 105 19.56 -7.91 -13.20
#